data_AF-W4V017-F1
#
_entry.id   AF-W4V017-F1
#
_cell.length_a   1.000
_cell.length_b   1.000
_cell.length_c   1.000
_cell.angle_alpha   90.00
_cell.angle_beta   90.00
_cell.angle_gamma   90.00
#
_symmetry.space_group_name_H-M   'P 1'
#
loop_
_entity.id
_entity.type
_entity.pdbx_description
1 polymer ?
#
loop_
_entity_poly.entity_id
_entity_poly.type
_entity_poly.pdbx_seq_one_letter_code
_entity_poly.pdbx_strand_id
1 'polypeptide(L)'
;MIYAEALLKAKNNLPEAIKQVDVVRKRVGLGGLEESNPGKNLTTNADALLEEILRERACELGLEDVRLFDMVRYKRADLFKKQLHGLRIYRNDGGGNKPWSGTSGNSGEFPNKPSQFKYEPFAIGNSSRAWWTNFSPKWYLSAFPPSEVNKNYGLTQNPGWN
;
A
#
# COMPACT_ATOMS: atom_id res chain seq x y z
N MET A 1 11.58 -9.87 7.39
CA MET A 1 10.96 -8.53 7.63
C MET A 1 10.58 -8.25 9.09
N ILE A 2 9.81 -9.09 9.80
CA ILE A 2 9.47 -8.84 11.24
C ILE A 2 10.74 -8.71 12.09
N TYR A 3 11.72 -9.59 11.86
CA TYR A 3 12.97 -9.58 12.60
C TYR A 3 13.82 -8.31 12.37
N ALA A 4 13.86 -7.78 11.14
CA ALA A 4 14.53 -6.52 10.83
C ALA A 4 13.92 -5.35 11.63
N GLU A 5 12.60 -5.27 11.65
CA GLU A 5 11.88 -4.26 12.42
C GLU A 5 12.14 -4.39 13.93
N ALA A 6 12.14 -5.63 14.46
CA ALA A 6 12.43 -5.89 15.86
C ALA A 6 13.87 -5.50 16.24
N LEU A 7 14.86 -5.82 15.41
CA LEU A 7 16.25 -5.42 15.62
C LEU A 7 16.40 -3.90 15.70
N LEU A 8 15.69 -3.17 14.82
CA LEU A 8 15.67 -1.72 14.85
C LEU A 8 14.98 -1.18 16.11
N LYS A 9 13.74 -1.60 16.41
CA LYS A 9 12.96 -1.00 17.50
C LYS A 9 13.41 -1.43 18.90
N ALA A 10 13.90 -2.65 19.05
CA ALA A 10 14.31 -3.16 20.37
C ALA A 10 15.78 -2.86 20.69
N LYS A 11 16.67 -2.81 19.69
CA LYS A 11 18.12 -2.69 19.90
C LYS A 11 18.77 -1.51 19.19
N ASN A 12 18.02 -0.75 18.39
CA ASN A 12 18.56 0.28 17.52
C ASN A 12 19.73 -0.23 16.65
N ASN A 13 19.68 -1.50 16.23
CA ASN A 13 20.74 -2.14 15.45
C ASN A 13 20.46 -1.98 13.96
N LEU A 14 20.78 -0.80 13.42
CA LEU A 14 20.55 -0.44 12.01
C LEU A 14 21.30 -1.37 11.04
N PRO A 15 22.61 -1.68 11.22
CA PRO A 15 23.33 -2.54 10.29
C PRO A 15 22.74 -3.94 10.18
N GLU A 16 22.35 -4.54 11.31
CA GLU A 16 21.77 -5.89 11.28
C GLU A 16 20.33 -5.87 10.73
N ALA A 17 19.54 -4.85 11.05
CA ALA A 17 18.23 -4.68 10.45
C ALA A 17 18.32 -4.58 8.91
N ILE A 18 19.27 -3.80 8.36
CA ILE A 18 19.51 -3.69 6.92
C ILE A 18 19.83 -5.05 6.30
N LYS A 19 20.77 -5.81 6.89
CA LYS A 19 21.11 -7.16 6.39
C LYS A 19 19.90 -8.07 6.30
N GLN A 20 19.01 -8.03 7.30
CA GLN A 20 17.80 -8.87 7.30
C GLN A 20 16.80 -8.47 6.20
N VAL A 21 16.75 -7.19 5.82
CA VAL A 21 15.99 -6.74 4.65
C VAL A 21 16.67 -7.20 3.35
N ASP A 22 17.99 -7.09 3.29
CA ASP A 22 18.77 -7.47 2.10
C ASP A 22 18.67 -8.96 1.76
N VAL A 23 18.48 -9.83 2.75
CA VAL A 23 18.16 -11.26 2.52
C VAL A 23 16.90 -11.41 1.65
N VAL A 24 15.85 -10.63 1.92
CA VAL A 24 14.60 -10.66 1.15
C VAL A 24 14.80 -10.05 -0.23
N ARG A 25 15.49 -8.91 -0.31
CA ARG A 25 15.78 -8.22 -1.57
C ARG A 25 16.61 -9.07 -2.53
N LYS A 26 17.63 -9.75 -2.01
CA LYS A 26 18.50 -10.65 -2.78
C LYS A 26 17.73 -11.83 -3.38
N ARG A 27 16.74 -12.37 -2.68
CA ARG A 27 15.90 -13.48 -3.18
C ARG A 27 15.21 -13.12 -4.52
N VAL A 28 14.88 -11.85 -4.71
CA VAL A 28 14.21 -11.35 -5.93
C VAL A 28 15.16 -10.58 -6.86
N GLY A 29 16.47 -10.65 -6.64
CA GLY A 29 17.48 -10.04 -7.50
C GLY A 29 17.60 -8.51 -7.38
N LEU A 30 17.09 -7.91 -6.30
CA LEU A 30 17.27 -6.48 -6.04
C LEU A 30 18.60 -6.21 -5.32
N GLY A 31 19.19 -5.04 -5.59
CA GLY A 31 20.38 -4.53 -4.88
C GLY A 31 20.12 -4.24 -3.39
N GLY A 32 21.16 -3.90 -2.64
CA GLY A 32 21.05 -3.66 -1.20
C GLY A 32 20.09 -2.51 -0.86
N LEU A 33 19.50 -2.52 0.34
CA LEU A 33 18.52 -1.53 0.77
C LEU A 33 19.11 -0.12 0.80
N GLU A 34 20.32 0.04 1.35
CA GLU A 34 21.04 1.31 1.37
C GLU A 34 21.45 1.76 -0.03
N GLU A 35 22.07 0.86 -0.81
CA GLU A 35 22.49 1.10 -2.19
C GLU A 35 21.33 1.60 -3.06
N SER A 36 20.14 1.03 -2.87
CA SER A 36 18.94 1.38 -3.64
C SER A 36 18.25 2.67 -3.18
N ASN A 37 18.69 3.25 -2.06
CA ASN A 37 18.11 4.46 -1.46
C ASN A 37 19.18 5.51 -1.12
N PRO A 38 19.96 5.96 -2.11
CA PRO A 38 20.99 6.96 -1.88
C PRO A 38 20.35 8.24 -1.31
N GLY A 39 20.93 8.78 -0.24
CA GLY A 39 20.47 10.03 0.39
C GLY A 39 19.45 9.88 1.53
N LYS A 40 18.98 8.67 1.85
CA LYS A 40 18.08 8.46 3.01
C LYS A 40 18.80 8.24 4.35
N ASN A 41 20.14 8.14 4.35
CA ASN A 41 20.96 7.97 5.55
C ASN A 41 20.53 6.78 6.42
N LEU A 42 20.23 5.64 5.79
CA LEU A 42 19.63 4.47 6.46
C LEU A 42 20.53 3.83 7.53
N THR A 43 21.83 4.09 7.50
CA THR A 43 22.82 3.59 8.47
C THR A 43 22.94 4.44 9.73
N THR A 44 22.41 5.67 9.71
CA THR A 44 22.52 6.62 10.83
C THR A 44 21.17 7.17 11.29
N ASN A 45 20.11 7.02 10.49
CA ASN A 45 18.76 7.50 10.81
C ASN A 45 17.78 6.32 10.98
N ALA A 46 17.45 6.03 12.24
CA ALA A 46 16.56 4.92 12.59
C ALA A 46 15.13 5.11 12.06
N ASP A 47 14.61 6.34 12.05
CA ASP A 47 13.26 6.61 11.54
C ASP A 47 13.19 6.46 10.02
N ALA A 48 14.23 6.92 9.30
CA ALA A 48 14.33 6.70 7.87
C ALA A 48 14.42 5.20 7.52
N LEU A 49 15.22 4.44 8.28
CA LEU A 49 15.29 2.98 8.11
C LEU A 49 13.95 2.30 8.42
N LEU A 50 13.23 2.74 9.45
CA LEU A 50 11.91 2.19 9.77
C LEU A 50 10.92 2.40 8.62
N GLU A 51 10.86 3.59 8.03
CA GLU A 51 9.99 3.86 6.89
C GLU A 51 10.33 2.97 5.68
N GLU A 52 11.61 2.73 5.41
CA GLU A 52 12.02 1.81 4.35
C GLU A 52 11.70 0.35 4.66
N ILE A 53 11.86 -0.11 5.91
CA ILE A 53 11.42 -1.45 6.32
C ILE A 53 9.90 -1.60 6.09
N LEU A 54 9.10 -0.60 6.45
CA LEU A 54 7.64 -0.64 6.26
C LEU A 54 7.23 -0.55 4.79
N ARG A 55 8.02 0.15 3.96
CA ARG A 55 7.82 0.20 2.51
C ARG A 55 8.19 -1.13 1.85
N GLU A 56 9.30 -1.76 2.22
CA GLU A 56 9.66 -3.10 1.77
C GLU A 56 8.63 -4.15 2.21
N ARG A 57 8.11 -4.06 3.45
CA ARG A 57 7.02 -4.94 3.93
C ARG A 57 5.77 -4.81 3.06
N ALA A 58 5.41 -3.59 2.65
CA ALA A 58 4.25 -3.36 1.81
C ALA A 58 4.41 -3.95 0.39
N CYS A 59 5.65 -4.01 -0.11
CA CYS A 59 5.97 -4.65 -1.39
C CYS A 59 5.98 -6.18 -1.27
N GLU A 60 6.65 -6.71 -0.23
CA GLU A 60 6.85 -8.15 -0.01
C GLU A 60 5.55 -8.87 0.31
N LEU A 61 4.71 -8.28 1.18
CA LEU A 61 3.50 -8.90 1.73
C LEU A 61 2.23 -8.28 1.11
N GLY A 62 2.34 -7.88 -0.16
CA GLY A 62 1.26 -7.27 -0.91
C GLY A 62 0.08 -8.23 -1.04
N LEU A 63 -1.12 -7.78 -0.66
CA LEU A 63 -2.35 -8.59 -0.69
C LEU A 63 -2.39 -9.77 0.29
N GLU A 64 -1.51 -9.82 1.29
CA GLU A 64 -1.46 -10.88 2.31
C GLU A 64 -2.10 -10.47 3.65
N ASP A 65 -3.06 -9.55 3.63
CA ASP A 65 -3.77 -9.06 4.83
C ASP A 65 -2.85 -8.45 5.91
N VAL A 66 -1.66 -7.95 5.55
CA VAL A 66 -0.73 -7.35 6.51
C VAL A 66 -0.83 -5.83 6.55
N ARG A 67 -1.11 -5.19 5.40
CA ARG A 67 -0.98 -3.74 5.24
C ARG A 67 -1.90 -2.94 6.16
N LEU A 68 -3.12 -3.42 6.37
CA LEU A 68 -4.08 -2.76 7.26
C LEU A 68 -3.53 -2.69 8.69
N PHE A 69 -3.06 -3.82 9.22
CA PHE A 69 -2.52 -3.90 10.58
C PHE A 69 -1.20 -3.15 10.74
N ASP A 70 -0.33 -3.16 9.74
CA ASP A 70 0.90 -2.35 9.73
C ASP A 70 0.56 -0.84 9.81
N MET A 71 -0.46 -0.38 9.07
CA MET A 71 -0.91 1.00 9.16
C MET A 71 -1.57 1.33 10.51
N VAL A 72 -2.33 0.41 11.09
CA VAL A 72 -2.97 0.60 12.40
C VAL A 72 -1.95 0.70 13.52
N ARG A 73 -1.01 -0.27 13.63
CA ARG A 73 -0.05 -0.33 14.73
C ARG A 73 0.97 0.82 14.72
N TYR A 74 1.28 1.34 13.54
CA TYR A 74 2.10 2.56 13.38
C TYR A 74 1.29 3.85 13.32
N LYS A 75 -0.01 3.79 13.57
CA LYS A 75 -0.90 4.96 13.60
C LYS A 75 -0.78 5.84 12.35
N ARG A 76 -0.75 5.21 11.17
CA ARG A 76 -0.51 5.84 9.86
C ARG A 76 -1.75 6.51 9.28
N ALA A 77 -2.33 7.44 10.04
CA ALA A 77 -3.47 8.25 9.59
C ALA A 77 -3.15 9.00 8.28
N ASP A 78 -1.89 9.37 8.06
CA ASP A 78 -1.40 9.96 6.81
C ASP A 78 -1.66 9.04 5.60
N LEU A 79 -1.39 7.74 5.74
CA LEU A 79 -1.60 6.76 4.67
C LEU A 79 -3.08 6.41 4.49
N PHE A 80 -3.86 6.38 5.58
CA PHE A 80 -5.32 6.20 5.50
C PHE A 80 -6.00 7.31 4.72
N LYS A 81 -5.51 8.56 4.88
CA LYS A 81 -6.03 9.76 4.21
C LYS A 81 -5.50 9.96 2.79
N LYS A 82 -4.52 9.16 2.35
CA LYS A 82 -3.86 9.37 1.05
C LYS A 82 -4.82 9.11 -0.12
N GLN A 83 -4.90 10.08 -1.03
CA GLN A 83 -5.65 9.94 -2.28
C GLN A 83 -5.09 8.79 -3.12
N LEU A 84 -5.96 7.85 -3.48
CA LEU A 84 -5.60 6.75 -4.36
C LEU A 84 -5.80 7.15 -5.82
N HIS A 85 -4.96 6.56 -6.68
CA HIS A 85 -4.95 6.84 -8.10
C HIS A 85 -5.10 5.54 -8.87
N GLY A 86 -5.70 5.63 -10.05
CA GLY A 86 -5.71 4.59 -11.06
C GLY A 86 -5.05 5.06 -12.35
N LEU A 87 -4.87 4.13 -13.28
CA LEU A 87 -4.43 4.42 -14.65
C LEU A 87 -5.57 4.06 -15.60
N ARG A 88 -5.98 4.99 -16.45
CA ARG A 88 -6.78 4.68 -17.64
C ARG A 88 -5.83 4.48 -18.78
N ILE A 89 -5.97 3.35 -19.46
CA ILE A 89 -5.11 2.96 -20.57
C ILE A 89 -5.97 2.98 -21.83
N TYR A 90 -5.50 3.74 -22.82
CA TYR A 90 -6.12 3.88 -24.13
C TYR A 90 -5.23 3.23 -25.18
N ARG A 91 -5.87 2.60 -26.16
CA ARG A 91 -5.17 2.16 -27.37
C ARG A 91 -4.78 3.39 -28.19
N ASN A 92 -3.60 3.34 -28.81
CA ASN A 92 -3.14 4.37 -29.74
C ASN A 92 -2.86 3.74 -31.11
N ASP A 93 -3.90 3.18 -31.71
CA ASP A 93 -3.85 2.48 -33.00
C ASP A 93 -4.40 3.29 -34.18
N GLY A 94 -4.95 4.49 -33.92
CA GLY A 94 -5.60 5.32 -34.92
C GLY A 94 -7.09 5.03 -35.09
N GLY A 95 -7.64 4.05 -34.37
CA GLY A 95 -9.02 3.59 -34.46
C GLY A 95 -10.10 4.47 -33.81
N GLY A 96 -9.70 5.60 -33.22
CA GLY A 96 -10.60 6.45 -32.44
C GLY A 96 -11.24 5.70 -31.26
N ASN A 97 -12.54 5.91 -31.04
CA ASN A 97 -13.30 5.32 -29.94
C ASN A 97 -13.91 3.93 -30.25
N LYS A 98 -13.60 3.33 -31.42
CA LYS A 98 -14.10 1.98 -31.73
C LYS A 98 -13.43 0.96 -30.81
N PRO A 99 -14.16 -0.01 -30.24
CA PRO A 99 -13.53 -1.08 -29.49
C PRO A 99 -12.60 -1.89 -30.40
N TRP A 100 -11.63 -2.59 -29.84
CA TRP A 100 -10.72 -3.41 -30.65
C TRP A 100 -11.41 -4.65 -31.23
N SER A 101 -12.18 -5.33 -30.39
CA SER A 101 -12.84 -6.59 -30.68
C SER A 101 -14.35 -6.49 -30.46
N GLY A 102 -15.10 -7.41 -31.06
CA GLY A 102 -16.56 -7.41 -31.06
C GLY A 102 -17.14 -6.91 -32.39
N THR A 103 -18.46 -6.93 -32.51
CA THR A 103 -19.18 -6.64 -33.77
C THR A 103 -18.96 -5.21 -34.28
N SER A 104 -18.69 -4.26 -33.38
CA SER A 104 -18.37 -2.86 -33.69
C SER A 104 -16.86 -2.58 -33.64
N GLY A 105 -16.03 -3.62 -33.54
CA GLY A 105 -14.59 -3.49 -33.38
C GLY A 105 -13.84 -3.21 -34.67
N ASN A 106 -12.57 -2.78 -34.56
CA ASN A 106 -11.72 -2.42 -35.70
C ASN A 106 -10.51 -3.35 -35.93
N SER A 107 -10.49 -4.54 -35.30
CA SER A 107 -9.38 -5.50 -35.42
C SER A 107 -8.96 -5.83 -36.87
N GLY A 108 -9.91 -5.88 -37.81
CA GLY A 108 -9.62 -6.12 -39.23
C GLY A 108 -8.97 -4.93 -39.96
N GLU A 109 -9.21 -3.70 -39.51
CA GLU A 109 -8.61 -2.48 -40.07
C GLU A 109 -7.16 -2.30 -39.60
N PHE A 110 -6.85 -2.81 -38.41
CA PHE A 110 -5.58 -2.59 -37.73
C PHE A 110 -4.92 -3.90 -37.25
N PRO A 111 -4.73 -4.93 -38.10
CA PRO A 111 -4.44 -6.32 -37.69
C PRO A 111 -3.19 -6.51 -36.79
N ASN A 112 -2.22 -5.59 -36.84
CA ASN A 112 -0.97 -5.62 -36.05
C ASN A 112 -1.00 -4.69 -34.82
N LYS A 113 -2.18 -4.32 -34.32
CA LYS A 113 -2.36 -3.40 -33.19
C LYS A 113 -2.93 -4.15 -31.96
N PRO A 114 -2.73 -3.63 -30.73
CA PRO A 114 -2.09 -2.37 -30.39
C PRO A 114 -0.57 -2.52 -30.36
N SER A 115 0.14 -1.62 -31.05
CA SER A 115 1.60 -1.50 -30.95
C SER A 115 2.02 -0.35 -30.03
N GLN A 116 1.07 0.48 -29.62
CA GLN A 116 1.26 1.66 -28.79
C GLN A 116 0.03 1.86 -27.91
N PHE A 117 0.28 2.39 -26.72
CA PHE A 117 -0.74 2.77 -25.76
C PHE A 117 -0.49 4.19 -25.28
N LYS A 118 -1.56 4.88 -24.91
CA LYS A 118 -1.53 6.11 -24.12
C LYS A 118 -2.14 5.80 -22.77
N TYR A 119 -1.69 6.49 -21.72
CA TYR A 119 -2.29 6.35 -20.41
C TYR A 119 -2.48 7.71 -19.77
N GLU A 120 -3.48 7.82 -18.92
CA GLU A 120 -3.68 8.98 -18.05
C GLU A 120 -3.86 8.50 -16.60
N PRO A 121 -3.12 9.08 -15.63
CA PRO A 121 -3.45 8.88 -14.23
C PRO A 121 -4.73 9.62 -13.87
N PHE A 122 -5.56 9.03 -13.02
CA PHE A 122 -6.74 9.71 -12.47
C PHE A 122 -6.84 9.46 -10.97
N ALA A 123 -7.34 10.45 -10.23
CA ALA A 123 -7.69 10.28 -8.83
C ALA A 123 -8.99 9.46 -8.72
N ILE A 124 -8.98 8.41 -7.91
CA ILE A 124 -10.18 7.61 -7.65
C ILE A 124 -11.13 8.47 -6.80
N GLY A 125 -12.34 8.74 -7.30
CA GLY A 125 -13.33 9.57 -6.59
C GLY A 125 -14.69 8.90 -6.36
N ASN A 126 -15.05 7.93 -7.19
CA ASN A 126 -16.34 7.23 -7.17
C ASN A 126 -16.50 6.22 -6.02
N SER A 127 -15.40 5.74 -5.46
CA SER A 127 -15.39 4.86 -4.28
C SER A 127 -14.53 5.50 -3.18
N SER A 128 -14.91 6.74 -2.80
CA SER A 128 -14.15 7.46 -1.79
C SER A 128 -14.21 6.74 -0.45
N ARG A 129 -13.03 6.41 0.08
CA ARG A 129 -12.96 5.80 1.40
C ARG A 129 -13.35 6.86 2.42
N ALA A 130 -14.19 6.50 3.39
CA ALA A 130 -14.57 7.39 4.48
C ALA A 130 -13.33 7.99 5.19
N TRP A 131 -12.23 7.25 5.19
CA TRP A 131 -10.95 7.65 5.77
C TRP A 131 -10.22 8.78 5.04
N TRP A 132 -10.53 9.09 3.77
CA TRP A 132 -9.79 10.11 3.03
C TRP A 132 -9.97 11.52 3.60
N THR A 133 -11.20 11.88 3.92
CA THR A 133 -11.54 13.21 4.44
C THR A 133 -11.90 13.18 5.93
N ASN A 134 -12.36 12.04 6.45
CA ASN A 134 -12.95 11.93 7.78
C ASN A 134 -12.28 10.84 8.64
N PHE A 135 -10.96 10.64 8.50
CA PHE A 135 -10.25 9.73 9.38
C PHE A 135 -10.38 10.17 10.85
N SER A 136 -10.68 9.23 11.73
CA SER A 136 -10.71 9.41 13.17
C SER A 136 -9.90 8.29 13.84
N PRO A 137 -9.16 8.55 14.93
CA PRO A 137 -8.41 7.52 15.65
C PRO A 137 -9.25 6.31 16.11
N LYS A 138 -10.58 6.43 16.20
CA LYS A 138 -11.46 5.29 16.49
C LYS A 138 -11.27 4.12 15.53
N TRP A 139 -10.92 4.40 14.26
CA TRP A 139 -10.72 3.41 13.20
C TRP A 139 -9.45 2.57 13.37
N TYR A 140 -8.62 2.84 14.39
CA TYR A 140 -7.57 1.90 14.80
C TYR A 140 -8.12 0.64 15.49
N LEU A 141 -9.38 0.66 15.93
CA LEU A 141 -10.06 -0.47 16.55
C LEU A 141 -11.40 -0.70 15.85
N SER A 142 -11.82 -1.96 15.71
CA SER A 142 -13.15 -2.29 15.22
C SER A 142 -14.21 -2.09 16.30
N ALA A 143 -15.42 -1.68 15.93
CA ALA A 143 -16.55 -1.63 16.86
C ALA A 143 -16.97 -3.05 17.28
N PHE A 144 -17.35 -3.22 18.54
CA PHE A 144 -18.11 -4.41 18.95
C PHE A 144 -19.57 -4.29 18.49
N PRO A 145 -20.25 -5.41 18.14
CA PRO A 145 -21.67 -5.39 17.84
C PRO A 145 -22.48 -4.84 19.02
N PRO A 146 -23.42 -3.88 18.81
CA PRO A 146 -24.22 -3.33 19.90
C PRO A 146 -25.03 -4.39 20.65
N SER A 147 -25.51 -5.43 19.95
CA SER A 147 -26.18 -6.57 20.56
C SER A 147 -25.31 -7.35 21.54
N GLU A 148 -23.99 -7.32 21.36
CA GLU A 148 -23.05 -7.95 22.29
C GLU A 148 -22.82 -7.07 23.52
N VAL A 149 -22.57 -5.78 23.30
CA VAL A 149 -22.38 -4.80 24.39
C VAL A 149 -23.61 -4.71 25.29
N ASN A 150 -24.81 -4.74 24.71
CA ASN A 150 -26.08 -4.61 25.44
C ASN A 150 -26.46 -5.83 26.30
N LYS A 151 -25.68 -6.92 26.29
CA LYS A 151 -25.88 -8.07 27.19
C LYS A 151 -25.46 -7.77 28.63
N ASN A 152 -24.79 -6.64 28.89
CA ASN A 152 -24.47 -6.13 30.24
C ASN A 152 -23.64 -7.07 31.14
N TYR A 153 -22.80 -7.93 30.56
CA TYR A 153 -21.86 -8.79 31.32
C TYR A 153 -20.50 -8.12 31.59
N GLY A 154 -20.39 -6.80 31.42
CA GLY A 154 -19.18 -6.02 31.64
C GLY A 154 -18.35 -5.71 30.38
N LEU A 155 -18.83 -6.07 29.18
CA LEU A 155 -18.21 -5.64 27.92
C LEU A 155 -18.51 -4.15 27.66
N THR A 156 -17.46 -3.33 27.54
CA THR A 156 -17.56 -1.93 27.12
C THR A 156 -17.12 -1.75 25.68
N GLN A 157 -17.70 -0.77 24.99
CA GLN A 157 -17.35 -0.44 23.61
C GLN A 157 -15.93 0.14 23.48
N ASN A 158 -15.30 -0.05 22.32
CA ASN A 158 -14.03 0.57 21.98
C ASN A 158 -14.14 2.10 21.86
N PRO A 159 -13.10 2.88 22.19
CA PRO A 159 -13.15 4.33 22.18
C PRO A 159 -13.60 4.94 20.83
N GLY A 160 -14.57 5.86 20.89
CA GLY A 160 -15.10 6.59 19.73
C GLY A 160 -16.17 5.84 18.92
N TRP A 161 -16.52 4.62 19.34
CA TRP A 161 -17.67 3.88 18.85
C TRP A 161 -18.81 3.99 19.87
N ASN A 162 -20.05 4.09 19.38
CA ASN A 162 -21.27 4.20 20.17
C ASN A 162 -22.24 3.09 19.77
#